data_AF-A0A380E156-F1
#
_entry.id   AF-A0A380E156-F1
#
_cell.length_a   1.000
_cell.length_b   1.000
_cell.length_c   1.000
_cell.angle_alpha   90.00
_cell.angle_beta   90.00
_cell.angle_gamma   90.00
#
_symmetry.space_group_name_H-M   'P 1'
#
loop_
_entity.id
_entity.type
_entity.pdbx_description
1 polymer ?
#
loop_
_entity_poly.entity_id
_entity_poly.type
_entity_poly.pdbx_seq_one_letter_code
_entity_poly.pdbx_strand_id
1 'polypeptide(L)'
;MDGFKGTKEDDMIKALSEMPPEVRRYIAEVTYAPSKNKQSRIELFTTDGLQVIGDISTISKKMKYYPQMSQSLSRDSSGKLKTRGYIDLSVGASFIPYRGNTSTQSESDKNVTKSSQEENQAKEELQSVLNKINKQSSKNN
;
A
#
# COMPACT_ATOMS: atom_id res chain seq x y z
N MET A 1 -15.05 -9.95 1.45
CA MET A 1 -14.92 -9.23 0.16
C MET A 1 -16.17 -8.41 0.01
N ASP A 2 -16.04 -7.13 -0.37
CA ASP A 2 -17.16 -6.19 -0.46
C ASP A 2 -17.20 -5.44 -1.80
N GLY A 3 -18.38 -5.06 -2.26
CA GLY A 3 -18.60 -4.25 -3.48
C GLY A 3 -18.41 -4.98 -4.82
N PHE A 4 -17.98 -6.25 -4.82
CA PHE A 4 -17.79 -7.03 -6.05
C PHE A 4 -19.12 -7.47 -6.68
N LYS A 5 -19.16 -7.52 -8.01
CA LYS A 5 -20.29 -8.06 -8.79
C LYS A 5 -19.79 -8.74 -10.06
N GLY A 6 -20.41 -9.87 -10.41
CA GLY A 6 -20.14 -10.60 -11.65
C GLY A 6 -18.67 -11.02 -11.76
N THR A 7 -18.10 -10.89 -12.97
CA THR A 7 -16.75 -11.38 -13.29
C THR A 7 -15.64 -10.79 -12.42
N LYS A 8 -15.85 -9.62 -11.82
CA LYS A 8 -14.86 -8.99 -10.93
C LYS A 8 -14.67 -9.76 -9.62
N GLU A 9 -15.72 -10.42 -9.14
CA GLU A 9 -15.62 -11.28 -7.96
C GLU A 9 -14.76 -12.51 -8.28
N ASP A 10 -15.03 -13.18 -9.39
CA ASP A 10 -14.26 -14.34 -9.87
C ASP A 10 -12.79 -13.98 -10.13
N ASP A 11 -12.53 -12.85 -10.79
CA ASP A 11 -11.19 -12.33 -11.05
C ASP A 11 -10.41 -12.15 -9.74
N MET A 12 -11.07 -11.62 -8.70
CA MET A 12 -10.44 -11.39 -7.40
C MET A 12 -10.24 -12.69 -6.61
N ILE A 13 -11.20 -13.62 -6.64
CA ILE A 13 -11.03 -14.96 -6.06
C ILE A 13 -9.83 -15.66 -6.69
N LYS A 14 -9.71 -15.60 -8.02
CA LYS A 14 -8.56 -16.14 -8.76
C LYS A 14 -7.27 -15.46 -8.32
N ALA A 15 -7.23 -14.14 -8.25
CA ALA A 15 -6.06 -13.39 -7.80
C ALA A 15 -5.62 -13.79 -6.37
N LEU A 16 -6.56 -13.96 -5.44
CA LEU A 16 -6.28 -14.43 -4.08
C LEU A 16 -5.77 -15.89 -4.06
N SER A 17 -6.32 -16.76 -4.92
CA SER A 17 -5.90 -18.16 -5.01
C SER A 17 -4.45 -18.31 -5.50
N GLU A 18 -4.01 -17.41 -6.38
CA GLU A 18 -2.65 -17.37 -6.94
C GLU A 18 -1.62 -16.77 -5.97
N MET A 19 -2.05 -16.09 -4.90
CA MET A 19 -1.12 -15.55 -3.91
C MET A 19 -0.53 -16.68 -3.04
N PRO A 20 0.76 -16.58 -2.69
CA PRO A 20 1.34 -17.46 -1.69
C PRO A 20 0.54 -17.40 -0.37
N PRO A 21 0.29 -18.53 0.32
CA PRO A 21 -0.52 -18.57 1.53
C PRO A 21 -0.08 -17.57 2.62
N GLU A 22 1.23 -17.39 2.77
CA GLU A 22 1.85 -16.45 3.71
C GLU A 22 1.56 -14.99 3.36
N VAL A 23 1.45 -14.66 2.07
CA VAL A 23 1.09 -13.33 1.59
C VAL A 23 -0.42 -13.10 1.75
N ARG A 24 -1.23 -14.08 1.35
CA ARG A 24 -2.69 -14.00 1.46
C ARG A 24 -3.15 -13.81 2.90
N ARG A 25 -2.44 -14.39 3.88
CA ARG A 25 -2.71 -14.24 5.32
C ARG A 25 -2.66 -12.80 5.82
N TYR A 26 -1.96 -11.89 5.14
CA TYR A 26 -1.96 -10.47 5.50
C TYR A 26 -3.27 -9.77 5.12
N ILE A 27 -4.08 -10.33 4.22
CA ILE A 27 -5.29 -9.67 3.73
C ILE A 27 -6.43 -9.96 4.70
N ALA A 28 -6.91 -8.91 5.37
CA ALA A 28 -8.08 -8.99 6.25
C ALA A 28 -9.37 -8.75 5.46
N GLU A 29 -9.37 -7.76 4.57
CA GLU A 29 -10.52 -7.39 3.76
C GLU A 29 -10.10 -6.93 2.36
N VAL A 30 -11.01 -7.12 1.40
CA VAL A 30 -10.87 -6.65 0.02
C VAL A 30 -12.15 -5.96 -0.39
N THR A 31 -12.04 -4.75 -0.90
CA THR A 31 -13.16 -3.92 -1.38
C THR A 31 -12.95 -3.57 -2.85
N TYR A 32 -13.98 -3.77 -3.66
CA TYR A 32 -13.99 -3.29 -5.04
C TYR A 32 -14.24 -1.79 -5.06
N ALA A 33 -13.30 -1.02 -5.61
CA ALA A 33 -13.35 0.44 -5.57
C ALA A 33 -12.93 1.05 -6.92
N PRO A 34 -13.69 0.77 -7.99
CA PRO A 34 -13.38 1.29 -9.32
C PRO A 34 -13.41 2.82 -9.33
N SER A 35 -12.60 3.41 -10.20
CA SER A 35 -12.68 4.85 -10.49
C SER A 35 -12.79 5.08 -11.99
N LYS A 36 -13.09 6.32 -12.40
CA LYS A 36 -13.39 6.70 -13.80
C LYS A 36 -12.45 6.05 -14.82
N ASN A 37 -11.16 5.98 -14.51
CA ASN A 37 -10.12 5.45 -15.40
C ASN A 37 -9.45 4.16 -14.86
N LYS A 38 -9.93 3.59 -13.75
CA LYS A 38 -9.35 2.40 -13.10
C LYS A 38 -10.47 1.43 -12.70
N GLN A 39 -11.04 0.73 -13.68
CA GLN A 39 -12.17 -0.18 -13.47
C GLN A 39 -11.80 -1.49 -12.77
N SER A 40 -10.52 -1.85 -12.71
CA SER A 40 -10.05 -3.01 -11.94
C SER A 40 -9.45 -2.61 -10.59
N ARG A 41 -9.71 -1.37 -10.13
CA ARG A 41 -9.18 -0.87 -8.85
C ARG A 41 -9.84 -1.56 -7.66
N ILE A 42 -9.01 -1.94 -6.71
CA ILE A 42 -9.39 -2.55 -5.43
C ILE A 42 -8.64 -1.89 -4.28
N GLU A 43 -9.21 -2.00 -3.10
CA GLU A 43 -8.58 -1.65 -1.83
C GLU A 43 -8.48 -2.92 -0.98
N LEU A 44 -7.30 -3.15 -0.43
CA LEU A 44 -7.03 -4.22 0.53
C LEU A 44 -6.78 -3.58 1.89
N PHE A 45 -7.39 -4.15 2.91
CA PHE A 45 -7.06 -3.85 4.30
C PHE A 45 -6.31 -5.04 4.88
N THR A 46 -5.21 -4.76 5.55
CA THR A 46 -4.32 -5.81 6.03
C THR A 46 -4.45 -6.04 7.52
N THR A 47 -4.08 -7.23 7.98
CA THR A 47 -4.14 -7.64 9.39
C THR A 47 -3.20 -6.81 10.28
N ASP A 48 -2.18 -6.17 9.71
CA ASP A 48 -1.24 -5.28 10.40
C ASP A 48 -1.66 -3.79 10.34
N GLY A 49 -2.89 -3.49 9.90
CA GLY A 49 -3.51 -2.17 9.98
C GLY A 49 -3.11 -1.20 8.87
N LEU A 50 -2.64 -1.72 7.74
CA LEU A 50 -2.27 -0.96 6.55
C LEU A 50 -3.34 -1.10 5.47
N GLN A 51 -3.41 -0.09 4.60
CA GLN A 51 -4.24 -0.11 3.40
C GLN A 51 -3.33 -0.26 2.18
N VAL A 52 -3.76 -1.08 1.22
CA VAL A 52 -3.10 -1.24 -0.08
C VAL A 52 -4.10 -0.99 -1.19
N ILE A 53 -3.75 -0.12 -2.14
CA ILE A 53 -4.54 0.13 -3.35
C ILE A 53 -3.91 -0.65 -4.49
N GLY A 54 -4.72 -1.34 -5.29
CA GLY A 54 -4.20 -2.20 -6.34
C GLY A 54 -5.12 -2.34 -7.54
N ASP A 55 -4.66 -3.15 -8.48
CA ASP A 55 -5.45 -3.59 -9.64
C ASP A 55 -5.62 -5.11 -9.58
N ILE A 56 -6.86 -5.61 -9.69
CA ILE A 56 -7.20 -7.05 -9.62
C ILE A 56 -6.30 -7.89 -10.54
N SER A 57 -5.99 -7.39 -11.74
CA SER A 57 -5.21 -8.12 -12.74
C SER A 57 -3.73 -8.29 -12.38
N THR A 58 -3.21 -7.48 -11.45
CA THR A 58 -1.78 -7.48 -11.07
C THR A 58 -1.53 -7.70 -9.59
N ILE A 59 -2.58 -7.70 -8.76
CA ILE A 59 -2.43 -7.69 -7.31
C ILE A 59 -1.76 -8.96 -6.77
N SER A 60 -2.05 -10.13 -7.35
CA SER A 60 -1.45 -11.41 -6.96
C SER A 60 0.08 -11.37 -7.07
N LYS A 61 0.59 -10.79 -8.16
CA LYS A 61 2.03 -10.65 -8.43
C LYS A 61 2.70 -9.59 -7.58
N LYS A 62 1.99 -8.52 -7.20
CA LYS A 62 2.56 -7.38 -6.46
C LYS A 62 2.51 -7.57 -4.94
N MET A 63 1.47 -8.22 -4.43
CA MET A 63 1.32 -8.48 -2.98
C MET A 63 2.42 -9.38 -2.42
N LYS A 64 3.10 -10.18 -3.24
CA LYS A 64 4.25 -11.00 -2.77
C LYS A 64 5.37 -10.17 -2.13
N TYR A 65 5.49 -8.89 -2.48
CA TYR A 65 6.47 -7.97 -1.90
C TYR A 65 5.95 -7.25 -0.65
N TYR A 66 4.68 -7.43 -0.29
CA TYR A 66 4.03 -6.74 0.83
C TYR A 66 4.77 -6.92 2.16
N PRO A 67 5.21 -8.14 2.56
CA PRO A 67 5.90 -8.31 3.83
C PRO A 67 7.15 -7.43 3.96
N GLN A 68 7.92 -7.31 2.88
CA GLN A 68 9.12 -6.46 2.84
C GLN A 68 8.77 -4.96 2.84
N MET A 69 7.73 -4.56 2.10
CA MET A 69 7.28 -3.16 2.07
C MET A 69 6.75 -2.71 3.44
N SER A 70 5.90 -3.50 4.11
CA SER A 70 5.37 -3.17 5.43
C SER A 70 6.48 -3.05 6.49
N GLN A 71 7.49 -3.93 6.43
CA GLN A 71 8.65 -3.88 7.31
C GLN A 71 9.55 -2.66 7.09
N SER A 72 9.63 -2.14 5.86
CA SER A 72 10.42 -0.94 5.57
C SER A 72 9.81 0.35 6.11
N LEU A 73 8.52 0.34 6.48
CA LEU A 73 7.86 1.53 6.99
C LEU A 73 8.21 1.76 8.45
N SER A 74 8.68 2.98 8.74
CA SER A 74 9.04 3.41 10.09
C SER A 74 7.86 3.31 11.07
N ARG A 75 8.08 2.59 12.18
CA ARG A 75 7.13 2.44 13.29
C ARG A 75 7.67 3.11 14.56
N ASP A 76 6.77 3.56 15.42
CA ASP A 76 7.10 4.04 16.76
C ASP A 76 7.27 2.86 17.73
N SER A 77 7.60 3.17 19.00
CA SER A 77 7.77 2.16 20.05
C SER A 77 6.48 1.40 20.39
N SER A 78 5.32 1.90 19.98
CA SER A 78 4.02 1.21 20.13
C SER A 78 3.70 0.28 18.96
N GLY A 79 4.55 0.22 17.93
CA GLY A 79 4.35 -0.58 16.72
C GLY A 79 3.45 0.06 15.67
N LYS A 80 3.02 1.31 15.88
CA LYS A 80 2.23 2.08 14.91
C LYS A 80 3.14 2.78 13.90
N LEU A 81 2.66 2.98 12.69
CA LEU A 81 3.39 3.74 11.68
C LEU A 81 3.59 5.18 12.16
N LYS A 82 4.82 5.69 12.06
CA LYS A 82 5.12 7.10 12.35
C LYS A 82 4.33 8.03 11.43
N THR A 83 4.25 7.64 10.16
CA THR A 83 3.47 8.35 9.14
C THR A 83 2.32 7.46 8.71
N ARG A 84 1.07 7.90 8.93
CA ARG A 84 -0.11 7.16 8.44
C ARG A 84 -0.26 7.33 6.94
N GLY A 85 -0.61 6.26 6.24
CA GLY A 85 -0.81 6.28 4.79
C GLY A 85 -1.20 4.91 4.25
N TYR A 86 -1.14 4.78 2.94
CA TYR A 86 -1.43 3.54 2.21
C TYR A 86 -0.35 3.25 1.18
N ILE A 87 -0.24 1.98 0.79
CA ILE A 87 0.66 1.55 -0.29
C ILE A 87 -0.15 1.50 -1.59
N ASP A 88 0.23 2.27 -2.60
CA ASP A 88 -0.31 2.18 -3.95
C ASP A 88 0.53 1.18 -4.77
N LEU A 89 -0.11 0.07 -5.14
CA LEU A 89 0.39 -0.99 -6.03
C LEU A 89 -0.25 -0.95 -7.42
N SER A 90 -1.01 0.08 -7.78
CA SER A 90 -1.75 0.14 -9.05
C SER A 90 -0.82 0.16 -10.28
N VAL A 91 0.27 0.93 -10.24
CA VAL A 91 1.27 1.00 -11.32
C VAL A 91 2.60 0.39 -10.87
N GLY A 92 3.27 1.05 -9.91
CA GLY A 92 4.45 0.56 -9.18
C GLY A 92 4.15 0.42 -7.69
N ALA A 93 5.17 0.43 -6.84
CA ALA A 93 4.99 0.44 -5.38
C ALA A 93 5.37 1.80 -4.80
N SER A 94 4.38 2.50 -4.22
CA SER A 94 4.57 3.83 -3.64
C SER A 94 3.81 3.94 -2.32
N PHE A 95 4.44 4.51 -1.28
CA PHE A 95 3.74 4.86 -0.04
C PHE A 95 3.18 6.28 -0.16
N ILE A 96 1.88 6.43 0.07
CA ILE A 96 1.17 7.70 0.01
C ILE A 96 0.72 8.05 1.43
N PRO A 97 1.32 9.07 2.08
CA PRO A 97 0.86 9.51 3.39
C PRO A 97 -0.56 10.07 3.27
N TYR A 98 -1.39 9.83 4.27
CA TYR A 98 -2.65 10.56 4.37
C TYR A 98 -2.31 12.03 4.58
N ARG A 99 -2.74 12.88 3.65
CA ARG A 99 -2.66 14.32 3.85
C ARG A 99 -3.48 14.66 5.09
N GLY A 100 -2.81 15.14 6.13
CA GLY A 100 -3.46 15.55 7.36
C GLY A 100 -4.39 16.72 7.07
N ASN A 101 -5.69 16.45 6.93
CA ASN A 101 -6.68 17.38 7.43
C ASN A 101 -6.82 17.05 8.92
N THR A 102 -5.93 17.61 9.74
CA THR A 102 -6.31 17.87 11.13
C THR A 102 -7.56 18.73 11.07
N SER A 103 -8.70 18.17 11.47
CA SER A 103 -9.93 18.90 11.73
C SER A 103 -9.72 19.83 12.93
N THR A 104 -8.99 20.93 12.71
CA THR A 104 -9.02 22.15 13.50
C THR A 104 -8.77 23.29 12.53
N GLN A 105 -9.86 23.82 11.99
CA GLN A 105 -9.86 25.16 11.42
C GLN A 105 -9.59 26.14 12.58
N SER A 106 -8.66 27.07 12.35
CA SER A 106 -8.21 28.17 13.22
C SER A 106 -7.17 27.83 14.29
N GLU A 107 -5.88 27.99 13.96
CA GLU A 107 -5.14 29.26 14.19
C GLU A 107 -3.74 29.16 13.56
N SER A 108 -3.48 30.05 12.60
CA SER A 108 -2.18 30.70 12.36
C SER A 108 -1.00 29.85 11.85
N ASP A 109 -0.71 30.04 10.56
CA ASP A 109 0.61 29.99 9.90
C ASP A 109 1.82 29.77 10.83
N LYS A 110 2.33 28.53 10.95
CA LYS A 110 3.73 28.25 11.40
C LYS A 110 4.25 26.79 11.34
N ASN A 111 3.63 25.84 10.63
CA ASN A 111 4.16 24.45 10.62
C ASN A 111 4.16 23.74 9.25
N VAL A 112 4.62 24.44 8.20
CA VAL A 112 4.80 23.86 6.85
C VAL A 112 6.10 23.03 6.74
N THR A 113 7.04 23.16 7.68
CA THR A 113 8.40 22.63 7.52
C THR A 113 8.61 21.18 8.01
N LYS A 114 7.89 20.72 9.04
CA LYS A 114 8.12 19.38 9.63
C LYS A 114 7.51 18.24 8.81
N SER A 115 6.29 18.42 8.30
CA SER A 115 5.58 17.40 7.51
C SER A 115 6.29 17.04 6.20
N SER A 116 7.04 17.99 5.62
CA SER A 116 7.82 17.79 4.41
C SER A 116 9.04 16.88 4.64
N GLN A 117 9.68 16.97 5.81
CA GLN A 117 10.88 16.17 6.11
C GLN A 117 10.56 14.69 6.33
N GLU A 118 9.50 14.39 7.07
CA GLU A 118 9.05 13.01 7.32
C GLU A 118 8.50 12.35 6.05
N GLU A 119 7.80 13.12 5.20
CA GLU A 119 7.35 12.65 3.89
C GLU A 119 8.52 12.36 2.95
N ASN A 120 9.56 13.21 2.93
CA ASN A 120 10.75 12.99 2.10
C ASN A 120 11.55 11.78 2.58
N GLN A 121 11.73 11.61 3.89
CA GLN A 121 12.42 10.44 4.46
C GLN A 121 11.72 9.13 4.11
N ALA A 122 10.39 9.06 4.25
CA ALA A 122 9.63 7.85 3.90
C ALA A 122 9.71 7.51 2.40
N LYS A 123 9.75 8.52 1.53
CA LYS A 123 9.94 8.33 0.09
C LYS A 123 11.35 7.82 -0.23
N GLU A 124 12.38 8.38 0.40
CA GLU A 124 13.77 7.94 0.21
C GLU A 124 14.00 6.51 0.69
N GLU A 125 13.47 6.16 1.87
CA GLU A 125 13.53 4.79 2.42
C GLU A 125 12.92 3.78 1.45
N LEU A 126 11.70 4.05 0.95
CA LEU A 126 11.02 3.16 0.02
C LEU A 126 11.76 3.02 -1.31
N GLN A 127 12.26 4.13 -1.87
CA GLN A 127 13.06 4.10 -3.11
C GLN A 127 14.35 3.28 -2.95
N SER A 128 15.00 3.36 -1.78
CA SER A 128 16.20 2.58 -1.50
C SER A 128 15.91 1.06 -1.49
N VAL A 129 14.75 0.65 -0.98
CA VAL A 129 14.30 -0.74 -0.94
C VAL A 129 13.96 -1.22 -2.34
N LEU A 130 13.22 -0.44 -3.13
CA LEU A 130 12.88 -0.78 -4.52
C LEU A 130 14.13 -0.99 -5.37
N ASN A 131 15.14 -0.12 -5.22
CA ASN A 131 16.41 -0.25 -5.92
C ASN A 131 17.21 -1.49 -5.49
N LYS A 132 17.18 -1.86 -4.21
CA LYS A 132 17.81 -3.09 -3.71
C LYS A 132 17.12 -4.34 -4.26
N ILE A 133 15.78 -4.36 -4.25
CA ILE A 133 14.98 -5.45 -4.83
C ILE A 133 15.35 -5.62 -6.31
N ASN A 134 15.35 -4.52 -7.08
CA ASN A 134 15.68 -4.56 -8.51
C ASN A 134 17.10 -5.08 -8.79
N LYS A 135 18.09 -4.72 -7.96
CA LYS A 135 19.47 -5.20 -8.05
C LYS A 135 19.65 -6.66 -7.62
N GLN A 136 18.84 -7.17 -6.70
CA GLN A 136 18.88 -8.57 -6.30
C GLN A 136 18.24 -9.48 -7.36
N SER A 137 17.20 -9.00 -8.05
CA SER A 137 16.61 -9.70 -9.19
C SER A 137 17.52 -9.80 -10.42
N SER A 138 18.51 -8.92 -10.59
CA SER A 138 19.45 -8.97 -11.72
C SER A 138 20.72 -9.79 -11.48
N LYS A 139 20.98 -10.26 -10.24
CA LYS A 139 22.12 -11.12 -9.90
C LYS A 139 21.82 -12.63 -9.91
N ASN A 140 20.55 -13.01 -10.00
CA ASN A 140 20.09 -14.39 -10.00
C ASN A 140 19.64 -14.88 -11.39
N ASN A 141 20.12 -14.25 -12.46
CA ASN A 141 19.95 -14.70 -13.85
C ASN A 141 21.31 -15.01 -14.46
#